data_AF-A0A2G8RZF7-F1
#
_entry.id   AF-A0A2G8RZF7-F1
#
_cell.length_a   1.000
_cell.length_b   1.000
_cell.length_c   1.000
_cell.angle_alpha   90.00
_cell.angle_beta   90.00
_cell.angle_gamma   90.00
#
_symmetry.space_group_name_H-M   'P 1'
#
loop_
_entity.id
_entity.type
_entity.pdbx_description
1 polymer ?
#
loop_
_entity_poly.entity_id
_entity_poly.type
_entity_poly.pdbx_seq_one_letter_code
_entity_poly.pdbx_strand_id
1 'polypeptide(L)'
;MQNIETLASSLDAQVVGVMQSLQFSDSPLVWSSELAWIFPEIYRFVARSTKRDIRAVARFFQRTSRTGRLSDYLGELTMRAGTMRNALSAADYLTAVSTRVPHLGEHDRERLRGQLPILTASMASVTAKLSVLRVEVTAHLEIFHILEGPQDTVELLLSSLPNSIPETYVTEGQALIAELVRMWSERRVVVAQANGLDAASHEFQELEARLKKQQEVQPTVLASFEGLVDEVKEVPALRLDDREFAAREFSDASSSYRRLLVRRMSLHGEASRLEILLDRFLDIAGPDEE
;
A
#
# COMPACT_ATOMS: atom_id res chain seq x y z
N MET A 1 -47.03 -2.45 -21.40
CA MET A 1 -47.15 -1.88 -20.04
C MET A 1 -46.45 -2.83 -19.09
N GLN A 2 -45.50 -2.34 -18.30
CA GLN A 2 -44.97 -3.12 -17.17
C GLN A 2 -46.07 -3.18 -16.11
N ASN A 3 -46.40 -4.38 -15.64
CA ASN A 3 -47.27 -4.56 -14.48
C ASN A 3 -46.55 -4.00 -13.24
N ILE A 4 -47.23 -3.22 -12.41
CA ILE A 4 -46.72 -2.67 -11.13
C ILE A 4 -46.11 -3.77 -10.27
N GLU A 5 -46.71 -4.97 -10.26
CA GLU A 5 -46.18 -6.14 -9.56
C GLU A 5 -44.82 -6.59 -10.11
N THR A 6 -44.63 -6.56 -11.42
CA THR A 6 -43.37 -6.91 -12.07
C THR A 6 -42.28 -5.89 -11.75
N LEU A 7 -42.60 -4.59 -11.76
CA LEU A 7 -41.66 -3.55 -11.38
C LEU A 7 -41.26 -3.66 -9.90
N ALA A 8 -42.24 -3.83 -9.01
CA ALA A 8 -41.98 -4.03 -7.58
C ALA A 8 -41.12 -5.28 -7.34
N SER A 9 -41.46 -6.41 -7.95
CA SER A 9 -40.70 -7.67 -7.83
C SER A 9 -39.28 -7.52 -8.37
N SER A 10 -39.08 -6.77 -9.46
CA SER A 10 -37.75 -6.50 -10.00
C SER A 10 -36.90 -5.65 -9.06
N LEU A 11 -37.49 -4.66 -8.39
CA LEU A 11 -36.79 -3.83 -7.41
C LEU A 11 -36.43 -4.63 -6.16
N ASP A 12 -37.35 -5.48 -5.68
CA ASP A 12 -37.10 -6.39 -4.56
C ASP A 12 -35.98 -7.38 -4.88
N ALA A 13 -35.98 -7.97 -6.07
CA ALA A 13 -34.93 -8.88 -6.52
C ALA A 13 -33.54 -8.22 -6.56
N GLN A 14 -33.45 -6.95 -6.95
CA GLN A 14 -32.20 -6.20 -6.91
C GLN A 14 -31.68 -6.02 -5.49
N VAL A 15 -32.55 -5.60 -4.56
CA VAL A 15 -32.15 -5.43 -3.15
C VAL A 15 -31.72 -6.77 -2.56
N VAL A 16 -32.51 -7.84 -2.76
CA VAL A 16 -32.16 -9.18 -2.26
C VAL A 16 -30.83 -9.66 -2.85
N GLY A 17 -30.60 -9.44 -4.15
CA GLY A 17 -29.34 -9.82 -4.79
C GLY A 17 -28.11 -9.16 -4.14
N VAL A 18 -28.19 -7.86 -3.83
CA VAL A 18 -27.13 -7.14 -3.11
C VAL A 18 -27.02 -7.62 -1.66
N MET A 19 -28.13 -7.75 -0.94
CA MET A 19 -28.10 -8.18 0.47
C MET A 19 -27.49 -9.58 0.61
N GLN A 20 -27.86 -10.52 -0.25
CA GLN A 20 -27.29 -11.87 -0.26
C GLN A 20 -25.80 -11.91 -0.61
N SER A 21 -25.34 -11.07 -1.55
CA SER A 21 -23.90 -10.99 -1.87
C SER A 21 -23.07 -10.50 -0.67
N LEU A 22 -23.70 -9.70 0.20
CA LEU A 22 -23.14 -9.18 1.45
C LEU A 22 -23.43 -10.09 2.67
N GLN A 23 -23.94 -11.30 2.46
CA GLN A 23 -24.27 -12.30 3.49
C GLN A 23 -25.44 -11.95 4.42
N PHE A 24 -26.28 -10.99 4.04
CA PHE A 24 -27.57 -10.76 4.69
C PHE A 24 -28.64 -11.72 4.15
N SER A 25 -29.71 -11.91 4.91
CA SER A 25 -30.85 -12.70 4.44
C SER A 25 -31.62 -12.02 3.30
N ASP A 26 -32.53 -12.76 2.68
CA ASP A 26 -33.52 -12.24 1.73
C ASP A 26 -34.69 -11.50 2.40
N SER A 27 -34.69 -11.39 3.73
CA SER A 27 -35.82 -10.86 4.50
C SER A 27 -35.52 -9.49 5.13
N PRO A 28 -36.23 -8.42 4.72
CA PRO A 28 -36.03 -7.08 5.28
C PRO A 28 -36.36 -6.98 6.77
N LEU A 29 -37.10 -7.95 7.33
CA LEU A 29 -37.48 -7.98 8.74
C LEU A 29 -36.29 -8.19 9.68
N VAL A 30 -35.21 -8.80 9.19
CA VAL A 30 -34.06 -9.16 10.03
C VAL A 30 -32.82 -8.35 9.71
N TRP A 31 -32.75 -7.63 8.59
CA TRP A 31 -31.55 -6.87 8.18
C TRP A 31 -30.98 -5.96 9.27
N SER A 32 -31.84 -5.26 10.02
CA SER A 32 -31.38 -4.40 11.12
C SER A 32 -30.73 -5.20 12.25
N SER A 33 -31.25 -6.39 12.57
CA SER A 33 -30.62 -7.28 13.54
C SER A 33 -29.36 -7.95 12.97
N GLU A 34 -29.33 -8.16 11.65
CA GLU A 34 -28.19 -8.75 10.95
C GLU A 34 -26.98 -7.82 10.93
N LEU A 35 -27.21 -6.53 10.70
CA LEU A 35 -26.17 -5.52 10.76
C LEU A 35 -25.48 -5.49 12.13
N ALA A 36 -26.25 -5.67 13.21
CA ALA A 36 -25.70 -5.65 14.57
C ALA A 36 -24.72 -6.80 14.86
N TRP A 37 -24.70 -7.88 14.07
CA TRP A 37 -23.72 -8.96 14.21
C TRP A 37 -22.71 -9.00 13.06
N ILE A 38 -23.12 -8.81 11.81
CA ILE A 38 -22.27 -8.87 10.61
C ILE A 38 -21.15 -7.82 10.69
N PHE A 39 -21.51 -6.55 10.89
CA PHE A 39 -20.55 -5.44 10.86
C PHE A 39 -19.46 -5.59 11.95
N PRO A 40 -19.82 -5.80 13.23
CA PRO A 40 -18.82 -6.04 14.26
C PRO A 40 -17.98 -7.29 14.02
N GLU A 41 -18.52 -8.35 13.43
CA GLU A 41 -17.78 -9.58 13.16
C GLU A 41 -16.72 -9.38 12.08
N ILE A 42 -17.10 -8.79 10.94
CA ILE A 42 -16.18 -8.41 9.85
C ILE A 42 -15.07 -7.52 10.40
N TYR A 43 -15.45 -6.43 11.08
CA TYR A 43 -14.48 -5.47 11.61
C TYR A 43 -13.51 -6.14 12.62
N ARG A 44 -14.04 -6.95 13.55
CA ARG A 44 -13.21 -7.68 14.52
C ARG A 44 -12.26 -8.65 13.84
N PHE A 45 -12.69 -9.33 12.79
CA PHE A 45 -11.84 -10.24 12.02
C PHE A 45 -10.66 -9.47 11.40
N VAL A 46 -10.95 -8.38 10.68
CA VAL A 46 -9.94 -7.52 10.05
C VAL A 46 -8.97 -6.97 11.09
N ALA A 47 -9.47 -6.33 12.15
CA ALA A 47 -8.65 -5.75 13.20
C ALA A 47 -7.77 -6.80 13.91
N ARG A 48 -8.31 -7.99 14.22
CA ARG A 48 -7.53 -9.07 14.86
C ARG A 48 -6.46 -9.63 13.93
N SER A 49 -6.78 -9.85 12.66
CA SER A 49 -5.80 -10.34 11.68
C SER A 49 -4.66 -9.34 11.52
N THR A 50 -4.96 -8.07 11.28
CA THR A 50 -3.96 -7.01 11.15
C THR A 50 -3.08 -6.92 12.40
N LYS A 51 -3.67 -6.88 13.60
CA LYS A 51 -2.90 -6.86 14.85
C LYS A 51 -1.97 -8.07 14.98
N ARG A 52 -2.46 -9.26 14.65
CA ARG A 52 -1.66 -10.50 14.72
C ARG A 52 -0.48 -10.43 13.75
N ASP A 53 -0.71 -9.97 12.53
CA ASP A 53 0.29 -9.94 11.47
C ASP A 53 1.38 -8.91 11.80
N ILE A 54 1.00 -7.70 12.23
CA ILE A 54 1.94 -6.67 12.68
C ILE A 54 2.77 -7.16 13.89
N ARG A 55 2.15 -7.81 14.89
CA ARG A 55 2.90 -8.40 16.02
C ARG A 55 3.85 -9.51 15.57
N ALA A 56 3.50 -10.29 14.55
CA ALA A 56 4.39 -11.31 14.02
C ALA A 56 5.61 -10.67 13.35
N VAL A 57 5.39 -9.60 12.57
CA VAL A 57 6.47 -8.83 11.96
C VAL A 57 7.33 -8.13 13.01
N ALA A 58 6.76 -7.46 14.01
CA ALA A 58 7.50 -6.82 15.09
C ALA A 58 8.42 -7.79 15.83
N ARG A 59 7.91 -8.98 16.20
CA ARG A 59 8.72 -10.04 16.82
C ARG A 59 9.90 -10.48 15.95
N PHE A 60 9.74 -10.46 14.63
CA PHE A 60 10.83 -10.77 13.71
C PHE A 60 11.89 -9.67 13.72
N PHE A 61 11.49 -8.39 13.68
CA PHE A 61 12.37 -7.24 13.71
C PHE A 61 13.13 -7.14 15.05
N GLN A 62 12.43 -7.16 16.19
CA GLN A 62 13.01 -7.07 17.54
C GLN A 62 14.10 -8.12 17.83
N ARG A 63 13.98 -9.32 17.25
CA ARG A 63 14.96 -10.41 17.46
C ARG A 63 16.27 -10.23 16.70
N THR A 64 16.35 -9.27 15.77
CA THR A 64 17.39 -9.30 14.74
C THR A 64 18.19 -8.02 14.58
N SER A 65 17.79 -6.91 15.24
CA SER A 65 18.49 -5.61 15.22
C SER A 65 18.95 -5.22 13.80
N ARG A 66 18.09 -5.48 12.82
CA ARG A 66 18.34 -5.39 11.38
C ARG A 66 18.28 -3.95 10.87
N THR A 67 17.52 -3.08 11.52
CA THR A 67 17.38 -1.67 11.10
C THR A 67 18.68 -0.92 11.32
N GLY A 68 19.33 -1.12 12.47
CA GLY A 68 20.68 -0.61 12.74
C GLY A 68 21.67 -1.11 11.69
N ARG A 69 21.72 -2.43 11.46
CA ARG A 69 22.61 -3.01 10.43
C ARG A 69 22.37 -2.41 9.04
N LEU A 70 21.12 -2.29 8.61
CA LEU A 70 20.80 -1.72 7.30
C LEU A 70 21.30 -0.27 7.18
N SER A 71 21.17 0.51 8.24
CA SER A 71 21.63 1.91 8.31
C SER A 71 23.16 2.00 8.29
N ASP A 72 23.85 1.17 9.09
CA ASP A 72 25.31 1.11 9.13
C ASP A 72 25.89 0.77 7.75
N TYR A 73 25.30 -0.22 7.06
CA TYR A 73 25.73 -0.61 5.72
C TYR A 73 25.48 0.47 4.67
N LEU A 74 24.43 1.29 4.81
CA LEU A 74 24.26 2.45 3.93
C LEU A 74 25.33 3.51 4.18
N GLY A 75 25.70 3.72 5.44
CA GLY A 75 26.83 4.56 5.82
C GLY A 75 28.12 4.08 5.16
N GLU A 76 28.43 2.78 5.25
CA GLU A 76 29.59 2.16 4.61
C GLU A 76 29.59 2.37 3.09
N LEU A 77 28.49 2.04 2.41
CA LEU A 77 28.39 2.20 0.95
C LEU A 77 28.53 3.68 0.52
N THR A 78 28.03 4.61 1.35
CA THR A 78 28.17 6.05 1.11
C THR A 78 29.62 6.51 1.24
N MET A 79 30.32 6.05 2.29
CA MET A 79 31.75 6.34 2.46
C MET A 79 32.57 5.75 1.31
N ARG A 80 32.33 4.48 0.95
CA ARG A 80 33.01 3.80 -0.17
C ARG A 80 32.80 4.52 -1.50
N ALA A 81 31.57 4.93 -1.79
CA ALA A 81 31.29 5.74 -2.98
C ALA A 81 32.03 7.09 -2.95
N GLY A 82 32.17 7.72 -1.78
CA GLY A 82 32.99 8.91 -1.61
C GLY A 82 34.47 8.67 -1.95
N THR A 83 35.06 7.59 -1.42
CA THR A 83 36.45 7.20 -1.71
C THR A 83 36.67 6.90 -3.19
N MET A 84 35.79 6.12 -3.81
CA MET A 84 35.88 5.81 -5.25
C MET A 84 35.76 7.06 -6.12
N ARG A 85 34.95 8.05 -5.72
CA ARG A 85 34.85 9.33 -6.44
C ARG A 85 36.19 10.08 -6.41
N ASN A 86 36.83 10.14 -5.25
CA ASN A 86 38.13 10.79 -5.10
C ASN A 86 39.22 10.06 -5.92
N ALA A 87 39.22 8.73 -5.90
CA ALA A 87 40.12 7.91 -6.71
C ALA A 87 39.89 8.13 -8.22
N LEU A 88 38.64 8.23 -8.67
CA LEU A 88 38.32 8.53 -10.06
C LEU A 88 38.80 9.94 -10.48
N SER A 89 38.66 10.94 -9.61
CA SER A 89 39.21 12.28 -9.87
C SER A 89 40.75 12.27 -9.96
N ALA A 90 41.43 11.45 -9.14
CA ALA A 90 42.87 11.26 -9.25
C ALA A 90 43.25 10.54 -10.55
N ALA A 91 42.49 9.52 -10.96
CA ALA A 91 42.67 8.82 -12.23
C ALA A 91 42.48 9.73 -13.45
N ASP A 92 41.48 10.62 -13.43
CA ASP A 92 41.26 11.62 -14.48
C ASP A 92 42.44 12.61 -14.58
N TYR A 93 42.91 13.11 -13.43
CA TYR A 93 44.11 13.94 -13.36
C TYR A 93 45.35 13.22 -13.90
N LEU A 94 45.60 11.98 -13.47
CA LEU A 94 46.72 11.18 -13.95
C LEU A 94 46.63 10.94 -15.45
N THR A 95 45.45 10.67 -16.01
CA THR A 95 45.29 10.52 -17.47
C THR A 95 45.62 11.81 -18.21
N ALA A 96 45.17 12.95 -17.69
CA ALA A 96 45.47 14.27 -18.25
C ALA A 96 46.96 14.64 -18.17
N VAL A 97 47.69 14.11 -17.18
CA VAL A 97 49.13 14.30 -17.00
C VAL A 97 49.95 13.27 -17.80
N SER A 98 49.61 11.98 -17.76
CA SER A 98 50.31 10.87 -18.43
C SER A 98 50.27 10.95 -19.95
N THR A 99 49.28 11.63 -20.52
CA THR A 99 49.28 12.03 -21.93
C THR A 99 50.40 13.02 -22.30
N ARG A 100 51.09 13.59 -21.30
CA ARG A 100 52.23 14.51 -21.42
C ARG A 100 53.55 13.92 -20.90
N VAL A 101 53.54 12.74 -20.27
CA VAL A 101 54.73 12.10 -19.66
C VAL A 101 55.42 11.19 -20.69
N PRO A 102 56.66 11.48 -21.12
CA PRO A 102 57.33 10.79 -22.23
C PRO A 102 57.68 9.31 -21.98
N HIS A 103 57.70 8.86 -20.72
CA HIS A 103 58.11 7.49 -20.34
C HIS A 103 56.97 6.46 -20.40
N LEU A 104 55.70 6.90 -20.48
CA LEU A 104 54.58 5.97 -20.65
C LEU A 104 54.50 5.49 -22.10
N GLY A 105 54.51 4.17 -22.31
CA GLY A 105 54.33 3.57 -23.63
C GLY A 105 52.98 3.93 -24.25
N GLU A 106 52.92 4.06 -25.59
CA GLU A 106 51.67 4.44 -26.28
C GLU A 106 50.55 3.42 -26.05
N HIS A 107 50.89 2.14 -25.86
CA HIS A 107 49.94 1.08 -25.51
C HIS A 107 49.25 1.33 -24.17
N ASP A 108 49.98 1.71 -23.12
CA ASP A 108 49.41 1.97 -21.81
C ASP A 108 48.61 3.27 -21.79
N ARG A 109 49.04 4.29 -22.56
CA ARG A 109 48.22 5.50 -22.76
C ARG A 109 46.88 5.19 -23.42
N GLU A 110 46.86 4.33 -24.44
CA GLU A 110 45.63 3.92 -25.11
C GLU A 110 44.71 3.12 -24.19
N ARG A 111 45.29 2.22 -23.37
CA ARG A 111 44.55 1.47 -22.33
C ARG A 111 43.92 2.40 -21.29
N LEU A 112 44.66 3.39 -20.78
CA LEU A 112 44.14 4.38 -19.83
C LEU A 112 43.00 5.21 -20.45
N ARG A 113 43.16 5.70 -21.69
CA ARG A 113 42.09 6.44 -22.40
C ARG A 113 40.83 5.58 -22.60
N GLY A 114 40.99 4.29 -22.87
CA GLY A 114 39.87 3.36 -23.05
C GLY A 114 39.15 3.00 -21.74
N GLN A 115 39.87 2.90 -20.62
CA GLN A 115 39.32 2.49 -19.33
C GLN A 115 38.64 3.63 -18.56
N LEU A 116 39.11 4.88 -18.70
CA LEU A 116 38.56 6.02 -17.95
C LEU A 116 37.05 6.26 -18.20
N PRO A 117 36.52 6.20 -19.44
CA PRO A 117 35.07 6.30 -19.67
C PRO A 117 34.27 5.16 -19.02
N ILE A 118 34.83 3.95 -18.98
CA ILE A 118 34.19 2.77 -18.37
C ILE A 118 34.08 3.00 -16.86
N LEU A 119 35.18 3.40 -16.21
CA LEU A 119 35.20 3.74 -14.79
C LEU A 119 34.21 4.86 -14.44
N THR A 120 34.17 5.90 -15.27
CA THR A 120 33.24 7.03 -15.10
C THR A 120 31.79 6.60 -15.20
N ALA A 121 31.44 5.78 -16.19
CA ALA A 121 30.09 5.24 -16.36
C ALA A 121 29.69 4.30 -15.20
N SER A 122 30.61 3.42 -14.79
CA SER A 122 30.39 2.53 -13.64
C SER A 122 30.19 3.30 -12.34
N MET A 123 30.98 4.35 -12.10
CA MET A 123 30.85 5.20 -10.91
C MET A 123 29.53 5.97 -10.90
N ALA A 124 29.10 6.49 -12.05
CA ALA A 124 27.80 7.15 -12.18
C ALA A 124 26.65 6.17 -11.88
N SER A 125 26.72 4.93 -12.39
CA SER A 125 25.75 3.87 -12.12
C SER A 125 25.65 3.52 -10.63
N VAL A 126 26.79 3.28 -9.97
CA VAL A 126 26.85 2.98 -8.52
C VAL A 126 26.27 4.14 -7.70
N THR A 127 26.62 5.38 -8.04
CA THR A 127 26.11 6.58 -7.35
C THR A 127 24.59 6.72 -7.50
N ALA A 128 24.06 6.51 -8.71
CA ALA A 128 22.63 6.57 -8.96
C ALA A 128 21.86 5.50 -8.16
N LYS A 129 22.33 4.25 -8.21
CA LYS A 129 21.73 3.13 -7.45
C LYS A 129 21.79 3.35 -5.94
N LEU A 130 22.90 3.88 -5.43
CA LEU A 130 23.04 4.23 -4.02
C LEU A 130 22.05 5.31 -3.59
N SER A 131 21.87 6.35 -4.42
CA SER A 131 20.90 7.41 -4.16
C SER A 131 19.48 6.87 -4.07
N VAL A 132 19.08 6.02 -5.02
CA VAL A 132 17.76 5.35 -5.01
C VAL A 132 17.60 4.50 -3.76
N LEU A 133 18.59 3.66 -3.44
CA LEU A 133 18.55 2.81 -2.26
C LEU A 133 18.43 3.64 -0.97
N ARG A 134 19.14 4.76 -0.86
CA ARG A 134 19.07 5.66 0.29
C ARG A 134 17.65 6.22 0.46
N VAL A 135 17.03 6.70 -0.61
CA VAL A 135 15.66 7.22 -0.58
C VAL A 135 14.69 6.14 -0.11
N GLU A 136 14.79 4.92 -0.66
CA GLU A 136 13.90 3.82 -0.29
C GLU A 136 14.10 3.36 1.15
N VAL A 137 15.34 3.29 1.65
CA VAL A 137 15.56 2.94 3.05
C VAL A 137 15.00 4.02 3.96
N THR A 138 15.29 5.30 3.69
CA THR A 138 14.75 6.42 4.50
C THR A 138 13.23 6.39 4.58
N ALA A 139 12.54 6.05 3.49
CA ALA A 139 11.07 5.92 3.48
C ALA A 139 10.55 4.82 4.41
N HIS A 140 11.35 3.80 4.72
CA HIS A 140 10.96 2.68 5.57
C HIS A 140 11.59 2.69 6.97
N LEU A 141 12.57 3.57 7.24
CA LEU A 141 13.32 3.58 8.50
C LEU A 141 12.41 3.78 9.71
N GLU A 142 11.46 4.71 9.63
CA GLU A 142 10.55 4.99 10.73
C GLU A 142 9.72 3.76 11.11
N ILE A 143 9.12 3.09 10.12
CA ILE A 143 8.35 1.85 10.32
C ILE A 143 9.23 0.76 10.93
N PHE A 144 10.45 0.58 10.41
CA PHE A 144 11.37 -0.42 10.93
C PHE A 144 11.81 -0.12 12.37
N HIS A 145 12.03 1.15 12.71
CA HIS A 145 12.36 1.56 14.08
C HIS A 145 11.19 1.33 15.04
N ILE A 146 9.96 1.63 14.63
CA ILE A 146 8.76 1.31 15.44
C ILE A 146 8.66 -0.19 15.67
N LEU A 147 8.88 -1.00 14.63
CA LEU A 147 8.82 -2.47 14.71
C LEU A 147 9.96 -3.10 15.52
N GLU A 148 11.15 -2.50 15.54
CA GLU A 148 12.29 -2.92 16.39
C GLU A 148 12.24 -2.36 17.81
N GLY A 149 11.42 -1.34 18.04
CA GLY A 149 11.28 -0.70 19.33
C GLY A 149 10.70 -1.61 20.41
N PRO A 150 10.53 -1.07 21.63
CA PRO A 150 9.87 -1.78 22.72
C PRO A 150 8.50 -2.31 22.30
N GLN A 151 8.12 -3.48 22.82
CA GLN A 151 6.81 -4.07 22.53
C GLN A 151 5.66 -3.12 22.84
N ASP A 152 5.81 -2.30 23.88
CA ASP A 152 4.81 -1.30 24.30
C ASP A 152 4.52 -0.26 23.20
N THR A 153 5.52 0.13 22.41
CA THR A 153 5.34 1.05 21.27
C THR A 153 4.48 0.43 20.18
N VAL A 154 4.70 -0.86 19.89
CA VAL A 154 3.89 -1.60 18.92
C VAL A 154 2.46 -1.78 19.44
N GLU A 155 2.28 -2.10 20.72
CA GLU A 155 0.94 -2.22 21.30
C GLU A 155 0.21 -0.86 21.36
N LEU A 156 0.92 0.24 21.59
CA LEU A 156 0.36 1.59 21.53
C LEU A 156 -0.14 1.92 20.12
N LEU A 157 0.66 1.63 19.08
CA LEU A 157 0.24 1.77 17.68
C LEU A 157 -1.03 0.94 17.39
N LEU A 158 -1.05 -0.31 17.86
CA LEU A 158 -2.17 -1.23 17.64
C LEU A 158 -3.41 -0.89 18.47
N SER A 159 -3.30 -0.04 19.50
CA SER A 159 -4.44 0.43 20.29
C SER A 159 -5.40 1.29 19.46
N SER A 160 -4.88 1.94 18.41
CA SER A 160 -5.65 2.70 17.42
C SER A 160 -6.65 1.86 16.62
N LEU A 161 -6.50 0.53 16.62
CA LEU A 161 -7.49 -0.40 16.08
C LEU A 161 -8.38 -0.90 17.23
N PRO A 162 -9.52 -0.29 17.54
CA PRO A 162 -10.39 -0.78 18.61
C PRO A 162 -10.90 -2.20 18.29
N ASN A 163 -11.28 -2.95 19.33
CA ASN A 163 -11.92 -4.26 19.16
C ASN A 163 -13.44 -4.14 18.91
N SER A 164 -13.98 -2.94 19.04
CA SER A 164 -15.36 -2.57 18.72
C SER A 164 -15.38 -1.79 17.42
N ILE A 165 -16.41 -2.01 16.61
CA ILE A 165 -16.64 -1.21 15.42
C ILE A 165 -16.93 0.26 15.83
N PRO A 166 -16.39 1.26 15.11
CA PRO A 166 -16.77 2.65 15.29
C PRO A 166 -18.30 2.87 15.20
N GLU A 167 -18.83 3.71 16.08
CA GLU A 167 -20.27 4.02 16.14
C GLU A 167 -20.79 4.68 14.85
N THR A 168 -19.92 5.42 14.14
CA THR A 168 -20.25 6.04 12.85
C THR A 168 -20.73 5.02 11.83
N TYR A 169 -19.99 3.91 11.64
CA TYR A 169 -20.37 2.85 10.69
C TYR A 169 -21.69 2.17 11.07
N VAL A 170 -21.93 1.99 12.38
CA VAL A 170 -23.20 1.43 12.86
C VAL A 170 -24.36 2.36 12.57
N THR A 171 -24.21 3.65 12.88
CA THR A 171 -25.24 4.67 12.69
C THR A 171 -25.60 4.84 11.22
N GLU A 172 -24.58 4.94 10.36
CA GLU A 172 -24.76 5.09 8.92
C GLU A 172 -25.41 3.84 8.30
N GLY A 173 -24.94 2.65 8.69
CA GLY A 173 -25.52 1.39 8.22
C GLY A 173 -26.97 1.20 8.66
N GLN A 174 -27.31 1.60 9.89
CA GLN A 174 -28.70 1.60 10.37
C GLN A 174 -29.58 2.54 9.55
N ALA A 175 -29.09 3.73 9.20
CA ALA A 175 -29.83 4.69 8.38
C ALA A 175 -30.10 4.14 6.97
N LEU A 176 -29.09 3.53 6.34
CA LEU A 176 -29.22 2.91 5.01
C LEU A 176 -30.17 1.72 5.02
N ILE A 177 -30.09 0.83 6.02
CA ILE A 177 -31.04 -0.30 6.16
C ILE A 177 -32.45 0.21 6.41
N ALA A 178 -32.64 1.22 7.26
CA ALA A 178 -33.96 1.80 7.52
C ALA A 178 -34.58 2.34 6.22
N GLU A 179 -33.79 2.99 5.38
CA GLU A 179 -34.25 3.50 4.09
C GLU A 179 -34.60 2.37 3.09
N LEU A 180 -33.79 1.31 3.03
CA LEU A 180 -34.09 0.12 2.23
C LEU A 180 -35.38 -0.58 2.68
N VAL A 181 -35.57 -0.76 4.00
CA VAL A 181 -36.79 -1.34 4.59
C VAL A 181 -38.01 -0.46 4.34
N ARG A 182 -37.85 0.87 4.41
CA ARG A 182 -38.90 1.84 4.11
C ARG A 182 -39.34 1.73 2.66
N MET A 183 -38.39 1.73 1.71
CA MET A 183 -38.67 1.55 0.28
C MET A 183 -39.37 0.22 0.01
N TRP A 184 -38.87 -0.88 0.59
CA TRP A 184 -39.48 -2.21 0.47
C TRP A 184 -40.93 -2.23 0.97
N SER A 185 -41.17 -1.70 2.16
CA SER A 185 -42.51 -1.65 2.77
C SER A 185 -43.46 -0.81 1.92
N GLU A 186 -42.99 0.32 1.39
CA GLU A 186 -43.75 1.16 0.48
C GLU A 186 -44.14 0.41 -0.80
N ARG A 187 -43.28 -0.44 -1.37
CA ARG A 187 -43.63 -1.25 -2.55
C ARG A 187 -44.78 -2.20 -2.27
N ARG A 188 -44.78 -2.87 -1.10
CA ARG A 188 -45.89 -3.74 -0.70
C ARG A 188 -47.22 -2.99 -0.58
N VAL A 189 -47.17 -1.77 -0.03
CA VAL A 189 -48.35 -0.89 0.05
C VAL A 189 -48.81 -0.48 -1.35
N VAL A 190 -47.90 -0.07 -2.23
CA VAL A 190 -48.22 0.34 -3.60
C VAL A 190 -48.87 -0.81 -4.38
N VAL A 191 -48.30 -2.02 -4.32
CA VAL A 191 -48.88 -3.20 -4.98
C VAL A 191 -50.28 -3.52 -4.42
N ALA A 192 -50.45 -3.47 -3.10
CA ALA A 192 -51.74 -3.72 -2.47
C ALA A 192 -52.80 -2.68 -2.86
N GLN A 193 -52.42 -1.40 -2.99
CA GLN A 193 -53.30 -0.31 -3.43
C GLN A 193 -53.62 -0.36 -4.92
N ALA A 194 -52.68 -0.83 -5.75
CA ALA A 194 -52.88 -0.99 -7.19
C ALA A 194 -53.86 -2.13 -7.51
N ASN A 195 -53.99 -3.13 -6.62
CA ASN A 195 -54.90 -4.26 -6.80
C ASN A 195 -56.36 -3.78 -6.83
N GLY A 196 -57.00 -3.95 -7.99
CA GLY A 196 -58.40 -3.57 -8.22
C GLY A 196 -58.59 -2.18 -8.82
N LEU A 197 -57.52 -1.43 -9.06
CA LEU A 197 -57.57 -0.18 -9.84
C LEU A 197 -57.47 -0.46 -11.33
N ASP A 198 -58.17 0.35 -12.14
CA ASP A 198 -57.98 0.36 -13.59
C ASP A 198 -56.62 0.99 -13.93
N ALA A 199 -55.89 0.41 -14.88
CA ALA A 199 -54.55 0.86 -15.26
C ALA A 199 -54.57 2.24 -15.93
N ALA A 200 -55.72 2.67 -16.46
CA ALA A 200 -55.92 4.01 -17.00
C ALA A 200 -56.31 5.06 -15.93
N SER A 201 -56.58 4.63 -14.69
CA SER A 201 -56.96 5.53 -13.60
C SER A 201 -55.78 6.41 -13.17
N HIS A 202 -56.09 7.64 -12.77
CA HIS A 202 -55.10 8.59 -12.24
C HIS A 202 -54.37 8.03 -11.01
N GLU A 203 -55.12 7.37 -10.11
CA GLU A 203 -54.60 6.74 -8.88
C GLU A 203 -53.54 5.66 -9.21
N PHE A 204 -53.79 4.83 -10.23
CA PHE A 204 -52.81 3.84 -10.67
C PHE A 204 -51.54 4.49 -11.22
N GLN A 205 -51.66 5.58 -11.99
CA GLN A 205 -50.52 6.30 -12.55
C GLN A 205 -49.64 6.94 -11.46
N GLU A 206 -50.25 7.48 -10.40
CA GLU A 206 -49.53 8.03 -9.24
C GLU A 206 -48.73 6.95 -8.50
N LEU A 207 -49.33 5.76 -8.32
CA LEU A 207 -48.67 4.60 -7.73
C LEU A 207 -47.49 4.11 -8.58
N GLU A 208 -47.66 4.03 -9.90
CA GLU A 208 -46.58 3.67 -10.83
C GLU A 208 -45.43 4.70 -10.78
N ALA A 209 -45.74 6.00 -10.71
CA ALA A 209 -44.75 7.06 -10.61
C ALA A 209 -43.92 6.97 -9.32
N ARG A 210 -44.52 6.57 -8.20
CA ARG A 210 -43.81 6.33 -6.93
C ARG A 210 -42.81 5.17 -7.04
N LEU A 211 -43.19 4.08 -7.70
CA LEU A 211 -42.27 2.96 -7.95
C LEU A 211 -41.13 3.34 -8.91
N LYS A 212 -41.42 4.12 -9.95
CA LYS A 212 -40.39 4.65 -10.85
C LYS A 212 -39.39 5.54 -10.10
N LYS A 213 -39.87 6.39 -9.19
CA LYS A 213 -38.98 7.17 -8.32
C LYS A 213 -38.09 6.27 -7.46
N GLN A 214 -38.62 5.18 -6.90
CA GLN A 214 -37.77 4.22 -6.19
C GLN A 214 -36.76 3.54 -7.11
N GLN A 215 -37.13 3.21 -8.36
CA GLN A 215 -36.21 2.66 -9.35
C GLN A 215 -35.03 3.57 -9.64
N GLU A 216 -35.23 4.89 -9.59
CA GLU A 216 -34.16 5.89 -9.77
C GLU A 216 -33.27 6.02 -8.53
N VAL A 217 -33.86 5.97 -7.32
CA VAL A 217 -33.14 6.25 -6.06
C VAL A 217 -32.45 5.01 -5.47
N GLN A 218 -33.10 3.85 -5.54
CA GLN A 218 -32.64 2.60 -4.91
C GLN A 218 -31.20 2.22 -5.28
N PRO A 219 -30.74 2.32 -6.55
CA PRO A 219 -29.36 2.00 -6.89
C PRO A 219 -28.32 2.82 -6.12
N THR A 220 -28.62 4.08 -5.83
CA THR A 220 -27.72 4.95 -5.06
C THR A 220 -27.64 4.49 -3.60
N VAL A 221 -28.77 4.14 -3.00
CA VAL A 221 -28.81 3.65 -1.60
C VAL A 221 -28.09 2.31 -1.47
N LEU A 222 -28.28 1.41 -2.44
CA LEU A 222 -27.56 0.13 -2.48
C LEU A 222 -26.05 0.34 -2.64
N ALA A 223 -25.62 1.21 -3.55
CA ALA A 223 -24.21 1.52 -3.74
C ALA A 223 -23.57 2.15 -2.49
N SER A 224 -24.29 3.02 -1.78
CA SER A 224 -23.82 3.55 -0.49
C SER A 224 -23.69 2.47 0.58
N PHE A 225 -24.63 1.52 0.62
CA PHE A 225 -24.56 0.40 1.57
C PHE A 225 -23.41 -0.57 1.26
N GLU A 226 -23.21 -0.91 -0.01
CA GLU A 226 -22.05 -1.70 -0.46
C GLU A 226 -20.73 -0.99 -0.12
N GLY A 227 -20.64 0.31 -0.42
CA GLY A 227 -19.46 1.12 -0.09
C GLY A 227 -19.16 1.13 1.40
N LEU A 228 -20.18 1.29 2.25
CA LEU A 228 -20.03 1.23 3.70
C LEU A 228 -19.52 -0.15 4.16
N VAL A 229 -20.04 -1.24 3.61
CA VAL A 229 -19.58 -2.60 3.94
C VAL A 229 -18.12 -2.78 3.54
N ASP A 230 -17.71 -2.24 2.40
CA ASP A 230 -16.31 -2.27 1.98
C ASP A 230 -15.41 -1.42 2.88
N GLU A 231 -15.85 -0.24 3.31
CA GLU A 231 -15.13 0.56 4.31
C GLU A 231 -14.95 -0.17 5.65
N VAL A 232 -15.94 -0.94 6.09
CA VAL A 232 -15.83 -1.76 7.32
C VAL A 232 -14.81 -2.89 7.16
N LYS A 233 -14.58 -3.38 5.93
CA LYS A 233 -13.54 -4.38 5.64
C LYS A 233 -12.15 -3.75 5.53
N GLU A 234 -12.06 -2.44 5.28
CA GLU A 234 -10.78 -1.73 5.21
C GLU A 234 -10.15 -1.59 6.59
N VAL A 235 -8.82 -1.56 6.62
CA VAL A 235 -8.07 -1.39 7.87
C VAL A 235 -7.93 0.11 8.17
N PRO A 236 -8.42 0.60 9.32
CA PRO A 236 -8.22 1.98 9.72
C PRO A 236 -6.74 2.36 9.79
N ALA A 237 -6.45 3.65 9.62
CA ALA A 237 -5.11 4.17 9.83
C ALA A 237 -4.63 3.88 11.26
N LEU A 238 -3.38 3.46 11.39
CA LEU A 238 -2.74 3.28 12.68
C LEU A 238 -2.19 4.62 13.13
N ARG A 239 -2.38 4.95 14.41
CA ARG A 239 -1.85 6.18 14.99
C ARG A 239 -0.83 5.88 16.07
N LEU A 240 0.24 6.64 16.05
CA LEU A 240 1.26 6.67 17.10
C LEU A 240 1.69 8.13 17.25
N ASP A 241 1.57 8.65 18.47
CA ASP A 241 1.71 10.08 18.76
C ASP A 241 0.81 10.92 17.83
N ASP A 242 1.36 11.92 17.14
CA ASP A 242 0.65 12.80 16.21
C ASP A 242 0.71 12.33 14.74
N ARG A 243 1.08 11.07 14.48
CA ARG A 243 1.30 10.53 13.13
C ARG A 243 0.35 9.40 12.78
N GLU A 244 -0.09 9.40 11.52
CA GLU A 244 -0.90 8.35 10.93
C GLU A 244 -0.07 7.49 9.98
N PHE A 245 -0.33 6.18 10.00
CA PHE A 245 0.36 5.20 9.19
C PHE A 245 -0.64 4.24 8.56
N ALA A 246 -0.31 3.74 7.38
CA ALA A 246 -1.12 2.70 6.76
C ALA A 246 -0.71 1.33 7.34
N ALA A 247 -1.69 0.53 7.78
CA ALA A 247 -1.40 -0.77 8.40
C ALA A 247 -0.56 -1.72 7.50
N ARG A 248 -0.77 -1.64 6.18
CA ARG A 248 0.01 -2.39 5.18
C ARG A 248 1.52 -2.14 5.28
N GLU A 249 1.94 -0.94 5.67
CA GLU A 249 3.35 -0.59 5.77
C GLU A 249 4.08 -1.43 6.83
N PHE A 250 3.37 -1.76 7.91
CA PHE A 250 3.87 -2.63 8.97
C PHE A 250 3.78 -4.10 8.57
N SER A 251 2.66 -4.54 7.98
CA SER A 251 2.49 -5.93 7.53
C SER A 251 3.50 -6.32 6.45
N ASP A 252 3.81 -5.39 5.53
CA ASP A 252 4.74 -5.61 4.42
C ASP A 252 6.20 -5.24 4.75
N ALA A 253 6.48 -4.78 5.98
CA ALA A 253 7.83 -4.36 6.35
C ALA A 253 8.86 -5.48 6.16
N SER A 254 8.49 -6.74 6.41
CA SER A 254 9.37 -7.90 6.21
C SER A 254 9.75 -8.10 4.74
N SER A 255 8.81 -7.93 3.81
CA SER A 255 9.07 -8.11 2.37
C SER A 255 9.89 -6.93 1.84
N SER A 256 9.55 -5.71 2.27
CA SER A 256 10.29 -4.48 1.96
C SER A 256 11.74 -4.57 2.44
N TYR A 257 11.98 -5.04 3.67
CA TYR A 257 13.32 -5.26 4.19
C TYR A 257 14.12 -6.26 3.34
N ARG A 258 13.53 -7.40 2.96
CA ARG A 258 14.22 -8.39 2.09
C ARG A 258 14.58 -7.81 0.74
N ARG A 259 13.68 -7.03 0.12
CA ARG A 259 13.95 -6.34 -1.15
C ARG A 259 15.13 -5.38 -1.03
N LEU A 260 15.15 -4.55 0.02
CA LEU A 260 16.25 -3.62 0.30
C LEU A 260 17.57 -4.35 0.52
N LEU A 261 17.55 -5.49 1.23
CA LEU A 261 18.73 -6.32 1.46
C LEU A 261 19.32 -6.87 0.15
N VAL A 262 18.47 -7.35 -0.77
CA VAL A 262 18.92 -7.85 -2.09
C VAL A 262 19.56 -6.73 -2.90
N ARG A 263 18.93 -5.55 -2.95
CA ARG A 263 19.48 -4.37 -3.65
C ARG A 263 20.81 -3.94 -3.06
N ARG A 264 20.93 -3.93 -1.73
CA ARG A 264 22.17 -3.65 -1.02
C ARG A 264 23.29 -4.63 -1.42
N MET A 265 23.01 -5.94 -1.42
CA MET A 265 24.00 -6.96 -1.81
C MET A 265 24.47 -6.78 -3.26
N SER A 266 23.53 -6.48 -4.18
CA SER A 266 23.87 -6.19 -5.57
C SER A 266 24.80 -4.98 -5.68
N LEU A 267 24.45 -3.88 -5.01
CA LEU A 267 25.23 -2.64 -5.05
C LEU A 267 26.62 -2.81 -4.43
N HIS A 268 26.73 -3.59 -3.35
CA HIS A 268 28.01 -3.94 -2.77
C HIS A 268 28.89 -4.70 -3.77
N GLY A 269 28.33 -5.68 -4.48
CA GLY A 269 29.06 -6.41 -5.53
C GLY A 269 29.51 -5.51 -6.69
N GLU A 270 28.70 -4.52 -7.07
CA GLU A 270 29.07 -3.53 -8.08
C GLU A 270 30.18 -2.58 -7.60
N ALA A 271 30.09 -2.11 -6.35
CA ALA A 271 31.12 -1.27 -5.74
C ALA A 271 32.46 -2.00 -5.65
N SER A 272 32.49 -3.24 -5.18
CA SER A 272 33.72 -4.03 -5.11
C SER A 272 34.33 -4.31 -6.49
N ARG A 273 33.51 -4.49 -7.53
CA ARG A 273 34.01 -4.61 -8.91
C ARG A 273 34.64 -3.30 -9.39
N LEU A 274 34.03 -2.17 -9.06
CA LEU A 274 34.56 -0.86 -9.43
C LEU A 274 35.88 -0.57 -8.72
N GLU A 275 36.02 -0.91 -7.43
CA GLU A 275 37.29 -0.81 -6.70
C GLU A 275 38.40 -1.60 -7.41
N ILE A 276 38.15 -2.86 -7.79
CA ILE A 276 39.13 -3.67 -8.53
C ILE A 276 39.51 -3.02 -9.88
N LEU A 277 38.56 -2.41 -10.57
CA LEU A 277 38.84 -1.72 -11.84
C LEU A 277 39.64 -0.44 -11.62
N LEU A 278 39.36 0.30 -10.54
CA LEU A 278 40.13 1.49 -10.15
C LEU A 278 41.56 1.12 -9.77
N ASP A 279 41.76 0.06 -8.98
CA ASP A 279 43.10 -0.41 -8.59
C ASP A 279 43.92 -0.78 -9.83
N ARG A 280 43.35 -1.59 -10.74
CA ARG A 280 44.01 -1.96 -12.00
C ARG A 280 44.34 -0.76 -12.88
N PHE A 281 43.51 0.28 -12.84
CA PHE A 281 43.77 1.51 -13.58
C PHE A 281 44.96 2.27 -12.99
N LEU A 282 44.99 2.39 -11.66
CA LEU A 282 46.09 3.02 -10.93
C LEU A 282 47.40 2.25 -11.09
N ASP A 283 47.37 0.91 -11.18
CA ASP A 283 48.55 0.09 -11.48
C ASP A 283 49.15 0.41 -12.86
N ILE A 284 48.32 0.71 -13.87
CA ILE A 284 48.78 1.11 -15.21
C ILE A 284 49.29 2.56 -15.21
N ALA A 285 48.71 3.41 -14.37
CA ALA A 285 49.04 4.84 -14.29
C ALA A 285 50.22 5.15 -13.34
N GLY A 286 50.57 4.24 -12.45
CA GLY A 286 51.66 4.37 -11.48
C GLY A 286 53.04 4.27 -12.16
N PRO A 287 54.07 4.93 -11.62
CA PRO A 287 55.43 4.75 -12.11
C PRO A 287 55.92 3.34 -11.79
N ASP A 288 56.68 2.72 -12.71
CA ASP A 288 57.57 1.62 -12.34
C ASP A 288 58.51 2.17 -11.26
N GLU A 289 58.52 1.54 -10.08
CA GLU A 289 59.52 1.83 -9.05
C GLU A 289 60.90 1.41 -9.60
N GLU A 290 61.65 2.37 -10.16
CA GLU A 290 63.10 2.29 -10.36
C GLU A 290 63.87 2.89 -9.17
#